data_AF-A0A369YZY2-F1
#
_entry.id   AF-A0A369YZY2-F1
#
_cell.length_a   1.000
_cell.length_b   1.000
_cell.length_c   1.000
_cell.angle_alpha   90.00
_cell.angle_beta   90.00
_cell.angle_gamma   90.00
#
_symmetry.space_group_name_H-M   'P 1'
#
loop_
_entity.id
_entity.type
_entity.pdbx_description
1 polymer ?
#
loop_
_entity_poly.entity_id
_entity_poly.type
_entity_poly.pdbx_seq_one_letter_code
_entity_poly.pdbx_strand_id
1 'polypeptide(L)'
;MSKFPFIFLFIPFLVLAENQEKDFRLQQQSQLNQQRQEQQFIQQDKFFTTLTINNQEFEVSDNIEEIMTALFLAINHKQTNDIQHLLIRYKQFPQAEQGMILFAEANIAFNQGNTKKAIQLYEQLVQQEPDFTRGKLDLAKLYFLNWQNNQSKILFNQIALPQQPNVMAHVNQYLSQLDYRQSWQGSFSFGTIYNSNLNQSSNEISKEIVENPYLGRLEFTRTRPTIQKSTGFSYEAVLNKYTEILNNQGIIFKGLAYGEFYPKKSEFTEHNISLGLGYRFKDQKNQLDLYPLIEKTRAYHHWYSERKGFNISYSKIFNPNLYFSLQTEYKWEKYQDRNLSYQDGKILSFFSTLVYSLPNDWILFGGLDYAKKFSTESKIDQYARKGLRIGINKSFESGIDITAQGIFRKIDYQDYNALLGKTRKDNEQKYLFTFAIPKFKFYNIVPSINFIHTNHQSNIEMLYRYKQSEVALKFEKFF
;
A
#
# COMPACT_ATOMS: atom_id res chain seq x y z
N MET A 1 12.70 59.11 3.81
CA MET A 1 12.25 57.70 3.85
C MET A 1 12.73 56.98 2.60
N SER A 2 13.94 56.41 2.62
CA SER A 2 14.43 55.62 1.48
C SER A 2 13.87 54.21 1.59
N LYS A 3 12.90 53.86 0.74
CA LYS A 3 12.41 52.48 0.62
C LYS A 3 13.50 51.66 -0.07
N PHE A 4 14.30 50.93 0.68
CA PHE A 4 15.13 49.87 0.10
C PHE A 4 14.21 48.69 -0.26
N PRO A 5 14.13 48.26 -1.53
CA PRO A 5 13.41 47.06 -1.89
C PRO A 5 14.21 45.85 -1.38
N PHE A 6 13.62 45.08 -0.48
CA PHE A 6 14.29 43.94 0.15
C PHE A 6 14.23 42.70 -0.75
N ILE A 7 15.32 41.93 -0.67
CA ILE A 7 15.57 40.66 -1.35
C ILE A 7 14.38 39.70 -1.15
N PHE A 8 13.82 39.20 -2.25
CA PHE A 8 12.96 38.02 -2.23
C PHE A 8 13.82 36.85 -1.72
N LEU A 9 13.70 36.53 -0.43
CA LEU A 9 14.07 35.21 0.05
C LEU A 9 13.15 34.22 -0.67
N PHE A 10 13.66 33.62 -1.76
CA PHE A 10 13.10 32.40 -2.32
C PHE A 10 13.23 31.33 -1.24
N ILE A 11 12.21 31.25 -0.38
CA ILE A 11 12.05 30.12 0.52
C ILE A 11 11.52 29.00 -0.37
N PRO A 12 12.29 27.94 -0.60
CA PRO A 12 11.75 26.78 -1.29
C PRO A 12 10.63 26.25 -0.42
N PHE A 13 9.45 26.19 -1.02
CA PHE A 13 8.23 25.77 -0.36
C PHE A 13 8.36 24.36 0.22
N LEU A 14 7.59 24.08 1.28
CA LEU A 14 7.54 22.82 2.04
C LEU A 14 7.13 21.58 1.21
N VAL A 15 6.85 21.78 -0.07
CA VAL A 15 6.42 20.87 -1.13
C VAL A 15 7.10 19.48 -1.05
N LEU A 16 8.40 19.41 -0.79
CA LEU A 16 9.14 18.16 -0.94
C LEU A 16 8.93 17.13 0.18
N ALA A 17 8.54 17.58 1.38
CA ALA A 17 8.21 16.67 2.47
C ALA A 17 6.81 16.05 2.28
N GLU A 18 5.93 16.76 1.58
CA GLU A 18 4.58 16.34 1.23
C GLU A 18 4.58 15.25 0.15
N ASN A 19 5.51 15.31 -0.81
CA ASN A 19 5.64 14.33 -1.89
C ASN A 19 5.92 12.91 -1.36
N GLN A 20 6.81 12.75 -0.36
CA GLN A 20 7.12 11.43 0.21
C GLN A 20 5.90 10.74 0.82
N GLU A 21 5.04 11.52 1.49
CA GLU A 21 3.80 10.98 2.03
C GLU A 21 2.85 10.60 0.90
N LYS A 22 2.64 11.48 -0.08
CA LYS A 22 1.73 11.22 -1.19
C LYS A 22 2.16 9.97 -1.96
N ASP A 23 3.48 9.80 -2.19
CA ASP A 23 4.08 8.60 -2.76
C ASP A 23 3.69 7.35 -1.97
N PHE A 24 3.96 7.37 -0.66
CA PHE A 24 3.63 6.27 0.24
C PHE A 24 2.14 5.93 0.20
N ARG A 25 1.25 6.93 0.32
CA ARG A 25 -0.21 6.70 0.37
C ARG A 25 -0.74 6.12 -0.94
N LEU A 26 -0.30 6.62 -2.09
CA LEU A 26 -0.77 6.12 -3.39
C LEU A 26 -0.32 4.67 -3.62
N GLN A 27 0.94 4.34 -3.28
CA GLN A 27 1.41 2.95 -3.33
C GLN A 27 0.68 2.06 -2.32
N GLN A 28 0.47 2.54 -1.09
CA GLN A 28 -0.24 1.80 -0.05
C GLN A 28 -1.68 1.52 -0.45
N GLN A 29 -2.41 2.50 -0.98
CA GLN A 29 -3.78 2.33 -1.45
C GLN A 29 -3.86 1.26 -2.54
N SER A 30 -2.94 1.29 -3.52
CA SER A 30 -2.86 0.26 -4.55
C SER A 30 -2.61 -1.13 -3.96
N GLN A 31 -1.67 -1.26 -3.01
CA GLN A 31 -1.37 -2.54 -2.36
C GLN A 31 -2.55 -3.08 -1.54
N LEU A 32 -3.24 -2.21 -0.80
CA LEU A 32 -4.41 -2.61 -0.02
C LEU A 32 -5.58 -3.04 -0.91
N ASN A 33 -5.78 -2.37 -2.06
CA ASN A 33 -6.80 -2.77 -3.03
C ASN A 33 -6.50 -4.15 -3.62
N GLN A 34 -5.25 -4.43 -3.99
CA GLN A 34 -4.82 -5.76 -4.46
C GLN A 34 -5.07 -6.84 -3.40
N GLN A 35 -4.70 -6.57 -2.15
CA GLN A 35 -4.91 -7.51 -1.04
C GLN A 35 -6.39 -7.74 -0.75
N ARG A 36 -7.23 -6.70 -0.82
CA ARG A 36 -8.67 -6.82 -0.62
C ARG A 36 -9.31 -7.70 -1.69
N GLN A 37 -8.96 -7.49 -2.96
CA GLN A 37 -9.45 -8.34 -4.06
C GLN A 37 -9.03 -9.80 -3.88
N GLU A 38 -7.76 -10.02 -3.50
CA GLU A 38 -7.24 -11.36 -3.23
C GLU A 38 -7.94 -12.05 -2.06
N GLN A 39 -8.15 -11.34 -0.95
CA GLN A 39 -8.87 -11.87 0.21
C GLN A 39 -10.34 -12.15 -0.09
N GLN A 40 -11.02 -11.28 -0.86
CA GLN A 40 -12.40 -11.51 -1.30
C GLN A 40 -12.50 -12.79 -2.12
N PHE A 41 -11.59 -13.02 -3.07
CA PHE A 41 -11.54 -14.27 -3.84
C PHE A 41 -11.36 -15.50 -2.92
N ILE A 42 -10.41 -15.45 -1.98
CA ILE A 42 -10.12 -16.57 -1.06
C ILE A 42 -11.29 -16.82 -0.10
N GLN A 43 -11.99 -15.79 0.37
CA GLN A 43 -13.11 -15.93 1.31
C GLN A 43 -14.39 -16.42 0.64
N GLN A 44 -14.63 -16.03 -0.62
CA GLN A 44 -15.80 -16.48 -1.39
C GLN A 44 -15.64 -17.91 -1.93
N ASP A 45 -14.42 -18.45 -1.91
CA ASP A 45 -14.15 -19.81 -2.37
C ASP A 45 -14.80 -20.88 -1.47
N LYS A 46 -15.92 -21.44 -1.93
CA LYS A 46 -16.62 -22.57 -1.30
C LYS A 46 -16.18 -23.93 -1.83
N PHE A 47 -15.24 -23.97 -2.77
CA PHE A 47 -14.81 -25.17 -3.49
C PHE A 47 -14.40 -26.33 -2.56
N PHE A 48 -13.94 -26.01 -1.34
CA PHE A 48 -13.55 -26.98 -0.31
C PHE A 48 -14.51 -27.12 0.87
N THR A 49 -15.41 -26.17 1.08
CA THR A 49 -16.33 -26.17 2.24
C THR A 49 -17.72 -26.71 1.91
N THR A 50 -18.00 -26.98 0.64
CA THR A 50 -19.29 -27.52 0.18
C THR A 50 -19.12 -28.84 -0.57
N LEU A 51 -18.89 -29.90 0.21
CA LEU A 51 -19.36 -31.24 -0.12
C LEU A 51 -20.32 -31.63 1.01
N THR A 52 -21.60 -31.35 0.81
CA THR A 52 -22.66 -31.81 1.71
C THR A 52 -22.82 -33.31 1.53
N ILE A 53 -22.41 -34.09 2.53
CA ILE A 53 -22.85 -35.48 2.65
C ILE A 53 -23.52 -35.58 4.02
N ASN A 54 -24.85 -35.69 3.97
CA ASN A 54 -25.82 -36.02 5.03
C ASN A 54 -25.29 -36.01 6.47
N ASN A 55 -25.72 -35.04 7.30
CA ASN A 55 -25.55 -34.97 8.76
C ASN A 55 -25.96 -36.27 9.49
N GLN A 56 -25.17 -37.34 9.35
CA GLN A 56 -25.40 -38.63 9.97
C GLN A 56 -24.20 -38.95 10.84
N GLU A 57 -24.47 -39.28 12.10
CA GLU A 57 -23.52 -39.98 12.96
C GLU A 57 -23.33 -41.37 12.36
N PHE A 58 -22.11 -41.68 11.92
CA PHE A 58 -21.74 -43.02 11.46
C PHE A 58 -20.95 -43.71 12.56
N GLU A 59 -21.42 -44.88 12.99
CA GLU A 59 -20.59 -45.83 13.70
C GLU A 59 -19.60 -46.39 12.68
N VAL A 60 -18.34 -45.93 12.72
CA VAL A 60 -17.31 -46.43 11.79
C VAL A 60 -16.98 -47.86 12.24
N SER A 61 -17.46 -48.84 11.50
CA SER A 61 -17.07 -50.24 11.71
C SER A 61 -15.59 -50.44 11.38
N ASP A 62 -14.98 -51.54 11.82
CA ASP A 62 -13.58 -51.89 11.47
C ASP A 62 -13.47 -52.40 10.00
N ASN A 63 -14.02 -51.63 9.06
CA ASN A 63 -13.95 -51.83 7.63
C ASN A 63 -13.13 -50.70 6.98
N ILE A 64 -12.16 -51.06 6.13
CA ILE A 64 -11.24 -50.11 5.50
C ILE A 64 -11.96 -49.09 4.60
N GLU A 65 -13.03 -49.49 3.90
CA GLU A 65 -13.81 -48.60 3.02
C GLU A 65 -14.57 -47.52 3.81
N GLU A 66 -15.11 -47.89 4.96
CA GLU A 66 -15.81 -46.97 5.86
C GLU A 66 -14.84 -45.99 6.52
N ILE A 67 -13.67 -46.47 6.98
CA ILE A 67 -12.62 -45.60 7.53
C ILE A 67 -12.10 -44.63 6.46
N MET A 68 -11.91 -45.09 5.22
CA MET A 68 -11.49 -44.24 4.11
C MET A 68 -12.55 -43.15 3.81
N THR A 69 -13.83 -43.53 3.78
CA THR A 69 -14.94 -42.59 3.59
C THR A 69 -14.99 -41.55 4.72
N ALA A 70 -14.86 -42.00 5.96
CA ALA A 70 -14.82 -41.12 7.14
C ALA A 70 -13.61 -40.17 7.08
N LEU A 71 -12.45 -40.63 6.63
CA LEU A 71 -11.27 -39.78 6.43
C LEU A 71 -11.54 -38.69 5.38
N PHE A 72 -12.14 -39.02 4.24
CA PHE A 72 -12.51 -38.01 3.24
C PHE A 72 -13.47 -36.95 3.79
N LEU A 73 -14.48 -37.38 4.57
CA LEU A 73 -15.42 -36.47 5.23
C LEU A 73 -14.70 -35.56 6.24
N ALA A 74 -13.88 -36.14 7.13
CA ALA A 74 -13.14 -35.39 8.14
C ALA A 74 -12.17 -34.38 7.49
N ILE A 75 -11.52 -34.75 6.37
CA ILE A 75 -10.67 -33.86 5.57
C ILE A 75 -11.48 -32.70 5.00
N ASN A 76 -12.62 -32.99 4.35
CA ASN A 76 -13.48 -31.95 3.78
C ASN A 76 -14.02 -30.98 4.85
N HIS A 77 -14.30 -31.46 6.06
CA HIS A 77 -14.74 -30.64 7.19
C HIS A 77 -13.60 -30.05 8.02
N LYS A 78 -12.34 -30.27 7.64
CA LYS A 78 -11.13 -29.80 8.35
C LYS A 78 -11.07 -30.25 9.82
N GLN A 79 -11.65 -31.40 10.14
CA GLN A 79 -11.71 -31.98 11.47
C GLN A 79 -10.39 -32.67 11.83
N THR A 80 -9.37 -31.87 12.14
CA THR A 80 -7.98 -32.36 12.29
C THR A 80 -7.83 -33.50 13.30
N ASN A 81 -8.56 -33.45 14.41
CA ASN A 81 -8.51 -34.52 15.42
C ASN A 81 -9.10 -35.83 14.87
N ASP A 82 -10.22 -35.75 14.15
CA ASP A 82 -10.87 -36.92 13.56
C ASP A 82 -9.98 -37.54 12.46
N ILE A 83 -9.34 -36.71 11.62
CA ILE A 83 -8.37 -37.17 10.62
C ILE A 83 -7.23 -37.94 11.31
N GLN A 84 -6.70 -37.43 12.42
CA GLN A 84 -5.61 -38.10 13.16
C GLN A 84 -6.05 -39.45 13.75
N HIS A 85 -7.22 -39.50 14.39
CA HIS A 85 -7.75 -40.74 14.98
C HIS A 85 -8.05 -41.80 13.92
N LEU A 86 -8.72 -41.42 12.85
CA LEU A 86 -9.06 -42.32 11.75
C LEU A 86 -7.81 -42.81 11.01
N LEU A 87 -6.80 -41.94 10.83
CA LEU A 87 -5.55 -42.31 10.17
C LEU A 87 -4.76 -43.37 10.95
N ILE A 88 -4.79 -43.33 12.28
CA ILE A 88 -4.16 -44.36 13.12
C ILE A 88 -4.80 -45.72 12.85
N ARG A 89 -6.13 -45.79 12.79
CA ARG A 89 -6.86 -47.03 12.49
C ARG A 89 -6.62 -47.48 11.05
N TYR A 90 -6.70 -46.57 10.08
CA TYR A 90 -6.47 -46.87 8.66
C TYR A 90 -5.12 -47.56 8.43
N LYS A 91 -4.05 -47.08 9.09
CA LYS A 91 -2.70 -47.65 8.99
C LYS A 91 -2.56 -49.08 9.52
N GLN A 92 -3.53 -49.60 10.28
CA GLN A 92 -3.49 -50.96 10.82
C GLN A 92 -3.95 -52.01 9.81
N PHE A 93 -4.65 -51.61 8.74
CA PHE A 93 -5.11 -52.52 7.70
C PHE A 93 -3.96 -52.88 6.76
N PRO A 94 -3.75 -54.17 6.42
CA PRO A 94 -2.73 -54.59 5.45
C PRO A 94 -2.92 -53.98 4.06
N GLN A 95 -4.15 -53.60 3.71
CA GLN A 95 -4.53 -52.98 2.43
C GLN A 95 -4.43 -51.44 2.44
N ALA A 96 -3.92 -50.83 3.51
CA ALA A 96 -3.82 -49.38 3.61
C ALA A 96 -2.91 -48.80 2.52
N GLU A 97 -3.46 -47.92 1.69
CA GLU A 97 -2.73 -47.33 0.58
C GLU A 97 -1.90 -46.13 1.03
N GLN A 98 -0.66 -46.05 0.52
CA GLN A 98 0.27 -44.98 0.87
C GLN A 98 -0.27 -43.60 0.43
N GLY A 99 -0.99 -43.50 -0.69
CA GLY A 99 -1.58 -42.24 -1.15
C GLY A 99 -2.59 -41.66 -0.16
N MET A 100 -3.49 -42.48 0.38
CA MET A 100 -4.47 -42.02 1.37
C MET A 100 -3.80 -41.57 2.67
N ILE A 101 -2.70 -42.23 3.07
CA ILE A 101 -1.88 -41.81 4.22
C ILE A 101 -1.25 -40.43 3.95
N LEU A 102 -0.59 -40.25 2.81
CA LEU A 102 0.01 -38.97 2.43
C LEU A 102 -1.03 -37.85 2.35
N PHE A 103 -2.20 -38.15 1.79
CA PHE A 103 -3.33 -37.22 1.69
C PHE A 103 -3.82 -36.75 3.06
N ALA A 104 -4.05 -37.68 3.99
CA ALA A 104 -4.47 -37.35 5.35
C ALA A 104 -3.39 -36.54 6.10
N GLU A 105 -2.12 -36.96 6.02
CA GLU A 105 -1.00 -36.26 6.66
C GLU A 105 -0.81 -34.84 6.11
N ALA A 106 -0.98 -34.65 4.81
CA ALA A 106 -0.88 -33.34 4.17
C ALA A 106 -1.97 -32.39 4.66
N ASN A 107 -3.21 -32.87 4.79
CA ASN A 107 -4.33 -32.10 5.34
C ASN A 107 -4.15 -31.77 6.83
N ILE A 108 -3.63 -32.71 7.64
CA ILE A 108 -3.26 -32.42 9.03
C ILE A 108 -2.22 -31.30 9.08
N ALA A 109 -1.15 -31.41 8.28
CA ALA A 109 -0.10 -30.40 8.22
C ALA A 109 -0.64 -29.02 7.79
N PHE A 110 -1.53 -29.00 6.80
CA PHE A 110 -2.16 -27.77 6.33
C PHE A 110 -3.06 -27.13 7.40
N ASN A 111 -3.91 -27.92 8.07
CA ASN A 111 -4.80 -27.41 9.12
C ASN A 111 -4.02 -26.89 10.34
N GLN A 112 -2.84 -27.44 10.61
CA GLN A 112 -1.91 -26.94 11.64
C GLN A 112 -1.12 -25.70 11.20
N GLY A 113 -1.34 -25.19 9.99
CA GLY A 113 -0.65 -24.02 9.45
C GLY A 113 0.75 -24.31 8.91
N ASN A 114 1.16 -25.57 8.77
CA ASN A 114 2.43 -25.98 8.19
C ASN A 114 2.28 -26.20 6.67
N THR A 115 2.01 -25.11 5.95
CA THR A 115 1.80 -25.12 4.48
C THR A 115 2.99 -25.72 3.73
N LYS A 116 4.22 -25.48 4.18
CA LYS A 116 5.44 -26.04 3.55
C LYS A 116 5.45 -27.57 3.62
N LYS A 117 5.18 -28.15 4.80
CA LYS A 117 5.09 -29.60 4.97
C LYS A 117 3.92 -30.19 4.18
N ALA A 118 2.77 -29.51 4.18
CA ALA A 118 1.62 -29.93 3.40
C ALA A 118 1.95 -30.03 1.90
N ILE A 119 2.60 -29.00 1.33
CA ILE A 119 3.06 -29.01 -0.07
C ILE A 119 3.98 -30.21 -0.33
N GLN A 120 4.97 -30.47 0.53
CA GLN A 120 5.89 -31.60 0.34
C GLN A 120 5.18 -32.96 0.34
N LEU A 121 4.21 -33.16 1.23
CA LEU A 121 3.43 -34.41 1.29
C LEU A 121 2.51 -34.57 0.08
N TYR A 122 1.89 -33.49 -0.38
CA TYR A 122 1.10 -33.50 -1.61
C TYR A 122 1.94 -33.69 -2.87
N GLU A 123 3.16 -33.13 -2.93
CA GLU A 123 4.11 -33.39 -4.01
C GLU A 123 4.47 -34.88 -4.09
N GLN A 124 4.74 -35.50 -2.94
CA GLN A 124 4.99 -36.95 -2.85
C GLN A 124 3.77 -37.76 -3.31
N LEU A 125 2.56 -37.38 -2.87
CA LEU A 125 1.31 -38.01 -3.26
C LEU A 125 1.11 -37.96 -4.78
N VAL A 126 1.22 -36.78 -5.39
CA VAL A 126 0.99 -36.59 -6.84
C VAL A 126 2.09 -37.28 -7.66
N GLN A 127 3.30 -37.42 -7.13
CA GLN A 127 4.38 -38.16 -7.78
C GLN A 127 4.14 -39.69 -7.75
N GLN A 128 3.65 -40.23 -6.63
CA GLN A 128 3.41 -41.67 -6.46
C GLN A 128 2.11 -42.12 -7.13
N GLU A 129 1.07 -41.30 -7.06
CA GLU A 129 -0.26 -41.58 -7.59
C GLU A 129 -0.73 -40.43 -8.49
N PRO A 130 -0.19 -40.31 -9.73
CA PRO A 130 -0.55 -39.23 -10.64
C PRO A 130 -2.05 -39.20 -10.99
N ASP A 131 -2.75 -40.32 -10.91
CA ASP A 131 -4.18 -40.39 -11.24
C ASP A 131 -5.08 -39.93 -10.08
N PHE A 132 -4.52 -39.70 -8.88
CA PHE A 132 -5.26 -39.20 -7.74
C PHE A 132 -5.60 -37.70 -7.90
N THR A 133 -6.66 -37.44 -8.65
CA THR A 133 -7.04 -36.10 -9.10
C THR A 133 -7.34 -35.14 -7.95
N ARG A 134 -7.87 -35.64 -6.83
CA ARG A 134 -8.10 -34.81 -5.64
C ARG A 134 -6.78 -34.30 -5.06
N GLY A 135 -5.75 -35.13 -4.98
CA GLY A 135 -4.41 -34.72 -4.56
C GLY A 135 -3.83 -33.61 -5.44
N LYS A 136 -4.01 -33.71 -6.76
CA LYS A 136 -3.58 -32.67 -7.72
C LYS A 136 -4.31 -31.33 -7.52
N LEU A 137 -5.62 -31.37 -7.32
CA LEU A 137 -6.43 -30.16 -7.05
C LEU A 137 -5.97 -29.45 -5.78
N ASP A 138 -5.74 -30.21 -4.71
CA ASP A 138 -5.39 -29.67 -3.40
C ASP A 138 -3.96 -29.11 -3.42
N LEU A 139 -3.03 -29.80 -4.10
CA LEU A 139 -1.66 -29.30 -4.33
C LEU A 139 -1.66 -28.00 -5.16
N ALA A 140 -2.43 -27.95 -6.25
CA ALA A 140 -2.53 -26.76 -7.09
C ALA A 140 -3.04 -25.54 -6.29
N LYS A 141 -4.00 -25.75 -5.39
CA LYS A 141 -4.46 -24.69 -4.48
C LYS A 141 -3.44 -24.31 -3.43
N LEU A 142 -2.72 -25.26 -2.84
CA LEU A 142 -1.65 -24.93 -1.88
C LEU A 142 -0.57 -24.08 -2.52
N TYR A 143 -0.18 -24.40 -3.76
CA TYR A 143 0.69 -23.54 -4.55
C TYR A 143 0.09 -22.15 -4.78
N PHE A 144 -1.20 -22.05 -5.13
CA PHE A 144 -1.89 -20.77 -5.27
C PHE A 144 -1.85 -19.94 -3.99
N LEU A 145 -2.17 -20.53 -2.84
CA LEU A 145 -2.19 -19.86 -1.54
C LEU A 145 -0.77 -19.44 -1.12
N ASN A 146 0.24 -20.23 -1.46
CA ASN A 146 1.64 -19.93 -1.18
C ASN A 146 2.32 -19.07 -2.26
N TRP A 147 1.56 -18.49 -3.20
CA TRP A 147 2.08 -17.64 -4.27
C TRP A 147 3.10 -18.31 -5.22
N GLN A 148 3.07 -19.64 -5.30
CA GLN A 148 3.80 -20.43 -6.31
C GLN A 148 2.94 -20.53 -7.58
N ASN A 149 2.82 -19.42 -8.31
CA ASN A 149 1.80 -19.25 -9.33
C ASN A 149 2.06 -20.14 -10.54
N ASN A 150 3.31 -20.30 -10.96
CA ASN A 150 3.62 -21.14 -12.12
C ASN A 150 3.32 -22.62 -11.83
N GLN A 151 3.73 -23.14 -10.66
CA GLN A 151 3.40 -24.52 -10.27
C GLN A 151 1.89 -24.74 -10.16
N SER A 152 1.18 -23.80 -9.54
CA SER A 152 -0.27 -23.82 -9.44
C SER A 152 -0.93 -23.88 -10.83
N LYS A 153 -0.49 -23.00 -11.74
CA LYS A 153 -0.99 -22.94 -13.12
C LYS A 153 -0.72 -24.22 -13.91
N ILE A 154 0.47 -24.79 -13.78
CA ILE A 154 0.85 -26.06 -14.42
C ILE A 154 -0.10 -27.18 -13.97
N LEU A 155 -0.30 -27.34 -12.66
CA LEU A 155 -1.17 -28.40 -12.14
C LEU A 155 -2.64 -28.18 -12.52
N PHE A 156 -3.16 -26.95 -12.40
CA PHE A 156 -4.54 -26.67 -12.80
C PHE A 156 -4.79 -26.97 -14.29
N ASN A 157 -3.83 -26.68 -15.18
CA ASN A 157 -3.94 -27.00 -16.60
C ASN A 157 -3.89 -28.51 -16.91
N GLN A 158 -3.34 -29.33 -16.01
CA GLN A 158 -3.32 -30.80 -16.17
C GLN A 158 -4.64 -31.46 -15.73
N ILE A 159 -5.53 -30.73 -15.06
CA ILE A 159 -6.79 -31.26 -14.52
C ILE A 159 -7.87 -31.14 -15.59
N ALA A 160 -8.35 -32.28 -16.08
CA ALA A 160 -9.44 -32.37 -17.05
C ALA A 160 -10.56 -33.27 -16.51
N LEU A 161 -11.62 -32.65 -15.99
CA LEU A 161 -12.78 -33.35 -15.41
C LEU A 161 -14.06 -32.93 -16.15
N PRO A 162 -14.27 -33.37 -17.42
CA PRO A 162 -15.42 -32.96 -18.23
C PRO A 162 -16.76 -33.35 -17.60
N GLN A 163 -16.78 -34.44 -16.81
CA GLN A 163 -17.96 -34.91 -16.09
C GLN A 163 -18.27 -34.09 -14.82
N GLN A 164 -17.38 -33.17 -14.42
CA GLN A 164 -17.54 -32.31 -13.24
C GLN A 164 -17.43 -30.83 -13.64
N PRO A 165 -18.41 -30.28 -14.39
CA PRO A 165 -18.36 -28.92 -14.92
C PRO A 165 -18.23 -27.86 -13.81
N ASN A 166 -18.84 -28.11 -12.65
CA ASN A 166 -18.72 -27.23 -11.48
C ASN A 166 -17.27 -27.16 -10.97
N VAL A 167 -16.53 -28.28 -10.98
CA VAL A 167 -15.12 -28.31 -10.59
C VAL A 167 -14.27 -27.55 -11.60
N MET A 168 -14.50 -27.79 -12.89
CA MET A 168 -13.80 -27.08 -13.96
C MET A 168 -14.06 -25.57 -13.94
N ALA A 169 -15.26 -25.13 -13.54
CA ALA A 169 -15.54 -23.69 -13.36
C ALA A 169 -14.63 -23.06 -12.30
N HIS A 170 -14.39 -23.73 -11.18
CA HIS A 170 -13.48 -23.25 -10.13
C HIS A 170 -12.02 -23.30 -10.59
N VAL A 171 -11.59 -24.37 -11.26
CA VAL A 171 -10.24 -24.45 -11.86
C VAL A 171 -10.00 -23.26 -12.79
N ASN A 172 -10.97 -22.94 -13.66
CA ASN A 172 -10.88 -21.79 -14.55
C ASN A 172 -10.85 -20.44 -13.80
N GLN A 173 -11.58 -20.31 -12.70
CA GLN A 173 -11.47 -19.14 -11.83
C GLN A 173 -10.07 -19.00 -11.23
N TYR A 174 -9.46 -20.08 -10.72
CA TYR A 174 -8.09 -20.06 -10.23
C TYR A 174 -7.08 -19.68 -11.32
N LEU A 175 -7.21 -20.25 -12.53
CA LEU A 175 -6.37 -19.89 -13.68
C LEU A 175 -6.49 -18.40 -14.04
N SER A 176 -7.70 -17.85 -14.05
CA SER A 176 -7.92 -16.41 -14.30
C SER A 176 -7.27 -15.52 -13.24
N GLN A 177 -7.28 -15.95 -11.97
CA GLN A 177 -6.62 -15.22 -10.89
C GLN A 177 -5.10 -15.30 -10.96
N LEU A 178 -4.56 -16.45 -11.38
CA LEU A 178 -3.12 -16.62 -11.63
C LEU A 178 -2.65 -15.71 -12.76
N ASP A 179 -3.45 -15.61 -13.84
CA ASP A 179 -3.18 -14.67 -14.93
C ASP A 179 -3.26 -13.21 -14.46
N TYR A 180 -4.25 -12.88 -13.62
CA TYR A 180 -4.38 -11.55 -13.01
C TYR A 180 -3.18 -11.18 -12.10
N ARG A 181 -2.65 -12.12 -11.30
CA ARG A 181 -1.45 -11.87 -10.47
C ARG A 181 -0.22 -11.52 -11.31
N GLN A 182 -0.14 -12.07 -12.52
CA GLN A 182 0.93 -11.80 -13.47
C GLN A 182 0.57 -10.72 -14.49
N SER A 183 -0.58 -10.05 -14.39
CA SER A 183 -0.89 -8.90 -15.24
C SER A 183 -0.30 -7.61 -14.69
N TRP A 184 -0.32 -6.56 -15.51
CA TRP A 184 -0.16 -5.21 -14.99
C TRP A 184 -1.34 -4.91 -14.07
N GLN A 185 -1.04 -4.32 -12.92
CA GLN A 185 -2.04 -3.91 -11.94
C GLN A 185 -1.80 -2.45 -11.57
N GLY A 186 -2.84 -1.64 -11.52
CA GLY A 186 -2.67 -0.22 -11.31
C GLY A 186 -3.94 0.55 -11.13
N SER A 187 -3.77 1.86 -11.00
CA SER A 187 -4.87 2.80 -11.07
C SER A 187 -4.45 4.04 -11.85
N PHE A 188 -5.44 4.67 -12.47
CA PHE A 188 -5.30 5.97 -13.09
C PHE A 188 -6.47 6.83 -12.66
N SER A 189 -6.20 8.03 -12.14
CA SER A 189 -7.20 9.03 -11.83
C SER A 189 -6.88 10.34 -12.52
N PHE A 190 -7.92 11.02 -13.00
CA PHE A 190 -7.83 12.37 -13.57
C PHE A 190 -9.05 13.18 -13.12
N GLY A 191 -8.87 14.48 -12.93
CA GLY A 191 -9.92 15.31 -12.38
C GLY A 191 -9.63 16.80 -12.34
N THR A 192 -10.62 17.58 -11.94
CA THR A 192 -10.48 19.01 -11.63
C THR A 192 -10.14 19.18 -10.16
N ILE A 193 -9.29 20.16 -9.84
CA ILE A 193 -8.92 20.50 -8.46
C ILE A 193 -9.09 22.00 -8.22
N TYR A 194 -9.56 22.37 -7.03
CA TYR A 194 -9.47 23.72 -6.50
C TYR A 194 -8.52 23.72 -5.31
N ASN A 195 -7.59 24.68 -5.27
CA ASN A 195 -6.65 24.89 -4.18
C ASN A 195 -6.79 26.31 -3.63
N SER A 196 -7.02 26.44 -2.33
CA SER A 196 -7.26 27.73 -1.68
C SER A 196 -6.00 28.53 -1.40
N ASN A 197 -4.79 27.93 -1.48
CA ASN A 197 -3.53 28.56 -1.10
C ASN A 197 -2.32 27.89 -1.78
N LEU A 198 -2.18 28.09 -3.10
CA LEU A 198 -1.10 27.53 -3.93
C LEU A 198 0.31 27.91 -3.45
N ASN A 199 0.46 29.14 -2.98
CA ASN A 199 1.73 29.68 -2.52
C ASN A 199 1.93 29.52 -1.01
N GLN A 200 1.16 28.66 -0.34
CA GLN A 200 1.28 28.36 1.09
C GLN A 200 1.58 29.62 1.94
N SER A 201 0.86 30.71 1.65
CA SER A 201 1.11 31.99 2.31
C SER A 201 0.41 32.04 3.66
N SER A 202 1.08 32.64 4.64
CA SER A 202 0.51 33.05 5.92
C SER A 202 -0.45 34.24 5.79
N ASN A 203 -0.35 35.00 4.68
CA ASN A 203 -1.00 36.30 4.49
C ASN A 203 -0.68 37.31 5.60
N GLU A 204 0.51 37.21 6.19
CA GLU A 204 0.92 38.04 7.33
C GLU A 204 1.85 39.18 6.94
N ILE A 205 1.73 40.25 7.73
CA ILE A 205 2.62 41.40 7.73
C ILE A 205 3.29 41.42 9.10
N SER A 206 4.63 41.32 9.14
CA SER A 206 5.38 41.56 10.37
C SER A 206 6.09 42.90 10.30
N LYS A 207 6.06 43.62 11.42
CA LYS A 207 6.81 44.85 11.63
C LYS A 207 7.89 44.56 12.64
N GLU A 208 9.14 44.62 12.21
CA GLU A 208 10.30 44.46 13.08
C GLU A 208 10.88 45.84 13.34
N ILE A 209 11.06 46.18 14.62
CA ILE A 209 11.69 47.43 15.02
C ILE A 209 13.07 47.07 15.52
N VAL A 210 14.09 47.59 14.84
CA VAL A 210 15.50 47.42 15.22
C VAL A 210 16.01 48.77 15.70
N GLU A 211 16.52 48.80 16.92
CA GLU A 211 17.28 49.95 17.39
C GLU A 211 18.71 49.84 16.88
N ASN A 212 19.09 50.74 15.98
CA ASN A 212 20.44 50.83 15.46
C ASN A 212 21.18 51.98 16.16
N PRO A 213 22.34 51.73 16.78
CA PRO A 213 23.07 52.75 17.54
C PRO A 213 23.54 53.95 16.71
N TYR A 214 23.57 53.85 15.38
CA TYR A 214 23.96 54.92 14.46
C TYR A 214 22.79 55.52 13.66
N LEU A 215 21.76 54.71 13.38
CA LEU A 215 20.63 55.08 12.51
C LEU A 215 19.31 55.31 13.28
N GLY A 216 19.31 55.14 14.60
CA GLY A 216 18.12 55.25 15.44
C GLY A 216 17.16 54.07 15.26
N ARG A 217 15.87 54.31 15.55
CA ARG A 217 14.81 53.30 15.44
C ARG A 217 14.47 53.04 13.97
N LEU A 218 14.82 51.86 13.47
CA LEU A 218 14.49 51.40 12.13
C LEU A 218 13.28 50.47 12.17
N GLU A 219 12.24 50.78 11.39
CA GLU A 219 11.07 49.89 11.22
C GLU A 219 11.18 49.15 9.89
N PHE A 220 11.32 47.83 9.96
CA PHE A 220 11.31 46.91 8.83
C PHE A 220 9.94 46.26 8.74
N THR A 221 9.18 46.56 7.69
CA THR A 221 7.95 45.83 7.38
C THR A 221 8.27 44.70 6.41
N ARG A 222 8.09 43.45 6.84
CA ARG A 222 8.17 42.27 5.99
C ARG A 222 6.75 41.82 5.68
N THR A 223 6.42 41.71 4.40
CA THR A 223 5.09 41.30 3.93
C THR A 223 5.21 40.03 3.12
N ARG A 224 4.44 39.00 3.47
CA ARG A 224 4.31 37.82 2.61
C ARG A 224 3.42 38.14 1.40
N PRO A 225 3.65 37.47 0.25
CA PRO A 225 2.72 37.58 -0.88
C PRO A 225 1.30 37.20 -0.44
N THR A 226 0.29 37.87 -0.97
CA THR A 226 -1.10 37.51 -0.72
C THR A 226 -1.38 36.06 -1.14
N ILE A 227 -2.33 35.42 -0.48
CA ILE A 227 -2.77 34.06 -0.82
C ILE A 227 -3.18 33.99 -2.29
N GLN A 228 -2.64 32.99 -3.00
CA GLN A 228 -3.01 32.70 -4.38
C GLN A 228 -3.87 31.43 -4.42
N LYS A 229 -5.12 31.57 -4.84
CA LYS A 229 -6.05 30.46 -5.05
C LYS A 229 -6.24 30.21 -6.54
N SER A 230 -6.45 28.96 -6.93
CA SER A 230 -6.76 28.62 -8.32
C SER A 230 -7.50 27.31 -8.46
N THR A 231 -8.11 27.14 -9.62
CA THR A 231 -8.59 25.86 -10.12
C THR A 231 -7.60 25.30 -11.15
N GLY A 232 -7.49 23.99 -11.22
CA GLY A 232 -6.61 23.28 -12.13
C GLY A 232 -7.10 21.87 -12.41
N PHE A 233 -6.19 21.04 -12.90
CA PHE A 233 -6.40 19.62 -13.12
C PHE A 233 -5.39 18.81 -12.30
N SER A 234 -5.81 17.67 -11.79
CA SER A 234 -4.96 16.73 -11.06
C SER A 234 -5.00 15.37 -11.72
N TYR A 235 -3.88 14.66 -11.73
CA TYR A 235 -3.81 13.27 -12.14
C TYR A 235 -2.97 12.44 -11.17
N GLU A 236 -3.30 11.16 -11.04
CA GLU A 236 -2.52 10.17 -10.32
C GLU A 236 -2.51 8.86 -11.12
N ALA A 237 -1.36 8.22 -11.24
CA ALA A 237 -1.17 6.98 -11.96
C ALA A 237 -0.25 6.08 -11.14
N VAL A 238 -0.73 4.89 -10.77
CA VAL A 238 0.03 3.85 -10.08
C VAL A 238 0.09 2.63 -10.99
N LEU A 239 1.26 2.05 -11.17
CA LEU A 239 1.46 0.89 -12.03
C LEU A 239 2.41 -0.10 -11.36
N ASN A 240 1.95 -1.32 -11.15
CA ASN A 240 2.69 -2.40 -10.53
C ASN A 240 2.70 -3.61 -11.46
N LYS A 241 3.81 -4.33 -11.50
CA LYS A 241 3.91 -5.62 -12.20
C LYS A 241 4.74 -6.58 -11.37
N TYR A 242 4.22 -7.78 -11.16
CA TYR A 242 4.98 -8.90 -10.61
C TYR A 242 5.20 -9.95 -11.69
N THR A 243 6.41 -10.47 -11.76
CA THR A 243 6.77 -11.60 -12.61
C THR A 243 7.53 -12.61 -11.76
N GLU A 244 6.95 -13.81 -11.63
CA GLU A 244 7.56 -14.91 -10.90
C GLU A 244 8.85 -15.38 -11.59
N ILE A 245 9.88 -15.66 -10.80
CA ILE A 245 11.12 -16.30 -11.26
C ILE A 245 11.16 -17.75 -10.78
N LEU A 246 11.01 -17.93 -9.47
CA LEU A 246 11.14 -19.23 -8.84
C LEU A 246 10.18 -19.34 -7.66
N ASN A 247 9.27 -20.30 -7.73
CA ASN A 247 8.29 -20.59 -6.69
C ASN A 247 7.55 -19.32 -6.30
N ASN A 248 7.75 -18.83 -5.08
CA ASN A 248 7.04 -17.70 -4.52
C ASN A 248 7.89 -16.41 -4.49
N GLN A 249 8.88 -16.35 -5.38
CA GLN A 249 9.85 -15.27 -5.54
C GLN A 249 9.82 -14.73 -6.97
N GLY A 250 10.01 -13.43 -7.13
CA GLY A 250 9.99 -12.81 -8.44
C GLY A 250 10.50 -11.39 -8.49
N ILE A 251 10.40 -10.80 -9.69
CA ILE A 251 10.72 -9.40 -9.96
C ILE A 251 9.46 -8.55 -9.81
N ILE A 252 9.61 -7.39 -9.19
CA ILE A 252 8.58 -6.36 -9.14
C ILE A 252 9.02 -5.09 -9.85
N PHE A 253 8.12 -4.53 -10.64
CA PHE A 253 8.18 -3.16 -11.11
C PHE A 253 7.13 -2.34 -10.37
N LYS A 254 7.51 -1.13 -9.92
CA LYS A 254 6.62 -0.11 -9.37
C LYS A 254 6.83 1.20 -10.10
N GLY A 255 5.75 1.76 -10.60
CA GLY A 255 5.69 3.06 -11.26
C GLY A 255 4.62 3.92 -10.61
N LEU A 256 4.94 5.18 -10.40
CA LEU A 256 4.05 6.19 -9.86
C LEU A 256 4.26 7.49 -10.64
N ALA A 257 3.17 8.14 -11.04
CA ALA A 257 3.21 9.48 -11.58
C ALA A 257 1.99 10.27 -11.09
N TYR A 258 2.18 11.47 -10.58
CA TYR A 258 1.07 12.35 -10.20
C TYR A 258 1.47 13.80 -10.34
N GLY A 259 0.48 14.67 -10.43
CA GLY A 259 0.74 16.09 -10.56
C GLY A 259 -0.52 16.92 -10.61
N GLU A 260 -0.31 18.22 -10.50
CA GLU A 260 -1.35 19.24 -10.57
C GLU A 260 -0.91 20.32 -11.56
N PHE A 261 -1.82 20.68 -12.47
CA PHE A 261 -1.59 21.69 -13.48
C PHE A 261 -2.59 22.83 -13.34
N TYR A 262 -2.09 24.05 -13.27
CA TYR A 262 -2.89 25.26 -13.04
C TYR A 262 -2.76 26.23 -14.22
N PRO A 263 -3.69 26.22 -15.20
CA PRO A 263 -3.57 27.02 -16.43
C PRO A 263 -3.38 28.52 -16.19
N LYS A 264 -4.10 29.08 -15.20
CA LYS A 264 -4.02 30.51 -14.84
C LYS A 264 -2.82 30.86 -13.96
N LYS A 265 -2.12 29.85 -13.45
CA LYS A 265 -1.11 29.92 -12.39
C LYS A 265 -0.03 28.86 -12.60
N SER A 266 0.52 28.84 -13.82
CA SER A 266 1.36 27.75 -14.31
C SER A 266 2.65 27.54 -13.49
N GLU A 267 3.12 28.57 -12.78
CA GLU A 267 4.26 28.53 -11.87
C GLU A 267 4.08 27.58 -10.68
N PHE A 268 2.83 27.24 -10.33
CA PHE A 268 2.49 26.26 -9.29
C PHE A 268 2.20 24.86 -9.85
N THR A 269 2.48 24.64 -11.14
CA THR A 269 2.35 23.31 -11.74
C THR A 269 3.46 22.40 -11.23
N GLU A 270 3.09 21.20 -10.81
CA GLU A 270 4.02 20.19 -10.32
C GLU A 270 3.73 18.82 -10.92
N HIS A 271 4.80 18.10 -11.27
CA HIS A 271 4.76 16.72 -11.70
C HIS A 271 5.79 15.89 -10.93
N ASN A 272 5.36 14.76 -10.41
CA ASN A 272 6.18 13.79 -9.69
C ASN A 272 6.15 12.46 -10.43
N ILE A 273 7.31 11.83 -10.54
CA ILE A 273 7.49 10.50 -11.13
C ILE A 273 8.38 9.69 -10.20
N SER A 274 7.99 8.46 -9.88
CA SER A 274 8.80 7.48 -9.14
C SER A 274 8.80 6.14 -9.89
N LEU A 275 9.97 5.57 -10.11
CA LEU A 275 10.15 4.28 -10.77
C LEU A 275 11.05 3.39 -9.93
N GLY A 276 10.66 2.13 -9.75
CA GLY A 276 11.40 1.13 -9.01
C GLY A 276 11.31 -0.24 -9.66
N LEU A 277 12.41 -0.99 -9.60
CA LEU A 277 12.50 -2.36 -10.11
C LEU A 277 13.34 -3.19 -9.15
N GLY A 278 12.81 -4.31 -8.66
CA GLY A 278 13.55 -5.15 -7.72
C GLY A 278 12.88 -6.48 -7.43
N TYR A 279 13.07 -6.96 -6.21
CA TYR A 279 12.71 -8.31 -5.79
C TYR A 279 11.47 -8.33 -4.90
N ARG A 280 10.64 -9.37 -5.06
CA ARG A 280 9.56 -9.71 -4.14
C ARG A 280 9.62 -11.18 -3.75
N PHE A 281 9.54 -11.43 -2.46
CA PHE A 281 9.09 -12.70 -1.89
C PHE A 281 7.64 -12.52 -1.40
N LYS A 282 6.76 -13.47 -1.68
CA LYS A 282 5.40 -13.49 -1.12
C LYS A 282 4.98 -14.91 -0.79
N ASP A 283 4.40 -15.14 0.37
CA ASP A 283 3.70 -16.38 0.72
C ASP A 283 2.28 -16.04 1.17
N GLN A 284 1.57 -17.02 1.75
CA GLN A 284 0.19 -16.84 2.20
C GLN A 284 0.00 -15.69 3.21
N LYS A 285 1.02 -15.41 4.04
CA LYS A 285 0.95 -14.46 5.15
C LYS A 285 1.96 -13.33 5.06
N ASN A 286 3.09 -13.52 4.39
CA ASN A 286 4.22 -12.60 4.39
C ASN A 286 4.49 -12.10 2.98
N GLN A 287 4.87 -10.83 2.88
CA GLN A 287 5.42 -10.26 1.64
C GLN A 287 6.60 -9.36 1.98
N LEU A 288 7.70 -9.53 1.25
CA LEU A 288 8.89 -8.70 1.34
C LEU A 288 9.21 -8.14 -0.05
N ASP A 289 9.23 -6.83 -0.17
CA ASP A 289 9.67 -6.08 -1.36
C ASP A 289 11.01 -5.41 -1.06
N LEU A 290 11.96 -5.51 -1.99
CA LEU A 290 13.25 -4.80 -1.95
C LEU A 290 13.56 -4.27 -3.35
N TYR A 291 13.65 -2.96 -3.52
CA TYR A 291 13.93 -2.39 -4.84
C TYR A 291 14.68 -1.05 -4.78
N PRO A 292 15.69 -0.82 -5.65
CA PRO A 292 16.14 0.52 -5.97
C PRO A 292 15.01 1.33 -6.62
N LEU A 293 15.07 2.65 -6.45
CA LEU A 293 14.15 3.58 -7.06
C LEU A 293 14.82 4.89 -7.48
N ILE A 294 14.19 5.56 -8.44
CA ILE A 294 14.48 6.93 -8.85
C ILE A 294 13.19 7.76 -8.83
N GLU A 295 13.29 8.96 -8.28
CA GLU A 295 12.21 9.95 -8.23
C GLU A 295 12.66 11.24 -8.90
N LYS A 296 11.74 11.86 -9.65
CA LYS A 296 11.94 13.18 -10.24
C LYS A 296 10.73 14.07 -10.00
N THR A 297 11.02 15.29 -9.60
CA THR A 297 10.03 16.35 -9.42
C THR A 297 10.28 17.42 -10.47
N ARG A 298 9.25 17.79 -11.24
CA ARG A 298 9.24 18.98 -12.09
C ARG A 298 8.32 20.01 -11.44
N ALA A 299 8.87 21.17 -11.07
CA ALA A 299 8.14 22.27 -10.46
C ALA A 299 8.71 23.59 -10.99
N TYR A 300 7.92 24.67 -10.96
CA TYR A 300 8.34 25.99 -11.48
C TYR A 300 8.89 25.92 -12.91
N HIS A 301 8.25 25.11 -13.76
CA HIS A 301 8.61 24.85 -15.17
C HIS A 301 9.91 24.08 -15.42
N HIS A 302 10.70 23.77 -14.38
CA HIS A 302 12.00 23.10 -14.48
C HIS A 302 12.03 21.76 -13.73
N TRP A 303 12.99 20.90 -14.05
CA TRP A 303 13.30 19.76 -13.18
C TRP A 303 13.85 20.32 -11.88
N TYR A 304 13.13 20.12 -10.79
CA TYR A 304 13.39 20.77 -9.51
C TYR A 304 14.33 19.92 -8.65
N SER A 305 13.99 18.64 -8.50
CA SER A 305 14.76 17.69 -7.69
C SER A 305 14.76 16.30 -8.29
N GLU A 306 15.82 15.56 -7.95
CA GLU A 306 15.97 14.13 -8.24
C GLU A 306 16.31 13.42 -6.93
N ARG A 307 15.69 12.26 -6.70
CA ARG A 307 16.06 11.37 -5.62
C ARG A 307 16.39 9.99 -6.15
N LYS A 308 17.42 9.36 -5.61
CA LYS A 308 17.75 7.95 -5.86
C LYS A 308 17.82 7.23 -4.54
N GLY A 309 17.44 5.98 -4.49
CA GLY A 309 17.44 5.27 -3.22
C GLY A 309 17.03 3.83 -3.32
N PHE A 310 16.75 3.26 -2.16
CA PHE A 310 16.22 1.92 -2.01
C PHE A 310 15.01 1.94 -1.08
N ASN A 311 14.05 1.07 -1.39
CA ASN A 311 12.87 0.82 -0.59
C ASN A 311 12.89 -0.64 -0.14
N ILE A 312 12.57 -0.85 1.14
CA ILE A 312 12.34 -2.15 1.76
C ILE A 312 10.95 -2.11 2.37
N SER A 313 10.07 -3.01 1.96
CA SER A 313 8.72 -3.09 2.52
C SER A 313 8.40 -4.52 2.94
N TYR A 314 8.07 -4.71 4.22
CA TYR A 314 7.56 -5.95 4.75
C TYR A 314 6.09 -5.81 5.07
N SER A 315 5.28 -6.83 4.76
CA SER A 315 3.90 -6.89 5.20
C SER A 315 3.49 -8.28 5.65
N LYS A 316 2.54 -8.31 6.59
CA LYS A 316 2.05 -9.53 7.21
C LYS A 316 0.53 -9.50 7.38
N ILE A 317 -0.12 -10.58 6.97
CA ILE A 317 -1.51 -10.89 7.31
C ILE A 317 -1.47 -11.77 8.57
N PHE A 318 -1.86 -11.22 9.71
CA PHE A 318 -1.89 -11.97 10.97
C PHE A 318 -3.09 -12.94 11.02
N ASN A 319 -4.23 -12.44 10.57
CA ASN A 319 -5.48 -13.17 10.38
C ASN A 319 -6.28 -12.46 9.26
N PRO A 320 -7.41 -13.02 8.78
CA PRO A 320 -8.18 -12.44 7.67
C PRO A 320 -8.63 -10.99 7.88
N ASN A 321 -8.64 -10.49 9.12
CA ASN A 321 -9.09 -9.16 9.49
C ASN A 321 -7.95 -8.21 9.86
N LEU A 322 -6.71 -8.67 10.04
CA LEU A 322 -5.61 -7.86 10.53
C LEU A 322 -4.39 -7.92 9.61
N TYR A 323 -4.10 -6.78 8.99
CA TYR A 323 -2.97 -6.57 8.10
C TYR A 323 -1.99 -5.55 8.68
N PHE A 324 -0.70 -5.84 8.57
CA PHE A 324 0.38 -4.95 8.98
C PHE A 324 1.38 -4.75 7.84
N SER A 325 1.90 -3.53 7.71
CA SER A 325 3.02 -3.23 6.81
C SER A 325 4.02 -2.28 7.44
N LEU A 326 5.30 -2.47 7.13
CA LEU A 326 6.41 -1.59 7.47
C LEU A 326 7.21 -1.30 6.21
N GLN A 327 7.32 -0.04 5.84
CA GLN A 327 8.13 0.45 4.72
C GLN A 327 9.27 1.32 5.23
N THR A 328 10.48 1.04 4.76
CA THR A 328 11.70 1.78 5.03
C THR A 328 12.29 2.27 3.72
N GLU A 329 12.65 3.56 3.67
CA GLU A 329 13.24 4.18 2.49
C GLU A 329 14.52 4.91 2.85
N TYR A 330 15.54 4.73 2.02
CA TYR A 330 16.77 5.51 2.09
C TYR A 330 17.02 6.15 0.74
N LYS A 331 17.05 7.49 0.69
CA LYS A 331 17.15 8.26 -0.54
C LYS A 331 18.23 9.32 -0.44
N TRP A 332 19.01 9.50 -1.49
CA TRP A 332 19.84 10.68 -1.73
C TRP A 332 19.01 11.68 -2.53
N GLU A 333 18.90 12.91 -2.05
CA GLU A 333 18.18 14.02 -2.69
C GLU A 333 19.19 15.01 -3.27
N LYS A 334 18.94 15.42 -4.52
CA LYS A 334 19.68 16.48 -5.20
C LYS A 334 18.75 17.49 -5.86
N TYR A 335 19.06 18.77 -5.70
CA TYR A 335 18.40 19.86 -6.41
C TYR A 335 19.13 20.15 -7.71
N GLN A 336 18.37 20.49 -8.76
CA GLN A 336 18.97 20.76 -10.07
C GLN A 336 19.49 22.20 -10.18
N ASP A 337 18.88 23.14 -9.45
CA ASP A 337 19.39 24.51 -9.33
C ASP A 337 20.60 24.53 -8.38
N ARG A 338 21.73 25.03 -8.85
CA ARG A 338 22.96 25.17 -8.05
C ARG A 338 22.75 26.08 -6.84
N ASN A 339 21.86 27.06 -6.92
CA ASN A 339 21.55 27.92 -5.78
C ASN A 339 20.83 27.18 -4.66
N LEU A 340 20.32 25.96 -4.90
CA LEU A 340 19.65 25.12 -3.93
C LEU A 340 20.49 23.91 -3.51
N SER A 341 21.73 23.76 -4.00
CA SER A 341 22.58 22.59 -3.71
C SER A 341 22.92 22.47 -2.22
N TYR A 342 22.86 23.56 -1.46
CA TYR A 342 23.05 23.55 0.00
C TYR A 342 22.01 22.67 0.72
N GLN A 343 20.88 22.39 0.06
CA GLN A 343 19.80 21.52 0.55
C GLN A 343 19.94 20.06 0.11
N ASP A 344 20.90 19.73 -0.75
CA ASP A 344 21.20 18.34 -1.10
C ASP A 344 21.44 17.53 0.17
N GLY A 345 21.04 16.27 0.19
CA GLY A 345 21.21 15.48 1.39
C GLY A 345 20.68 14.08 1.27
N LYS A 346 20.48 13.45 2.43
CA LYS A 346 19.98 12.09 2.55
C LYS A 346 18.70 12.10 3.36
N ILE A 347 17.74 11.29 2.95
CA ILE A 347 16.46 11.12 3.64
C ILE A 347 16.29 9.64 3.99
N LEU A 348 16.11 9.38 5.28
CA LEU A 348 15.70 8.08 5.81
C LEU A 348 14.24 8.19 6.25
N SER A 349 13.38 7.29 5.81
CA SER A 349 11.95 7.30 6.17
C SER A 349 11.47 5.91 6.59
N PHE A 350 10.54 5.88 7.54
CA PHE A 350 9.87 4.69 8.04
C PHE A 350 8.37 4.96 8.12
N PHE A 351 7.57 4.03 7.62
CA PHE A 351 6.12 4.09 7.64
C PHE A 351 5.59 2.74 8.11
N SER A 352 5.01 2.70 9.30
CA SER A 352 4.24 1.54 9.75
C SER A 352 2.77 1.77 9.44
N THR A 353 2.03 0.69 9.15
CA THR A 353 0.57 0.74 9.01
C THR A 353 -0.05 -0.54 9.54
N LEU A 354 -1.13 -0.37 10.28
CA LEU A 354 -2.02 -1.43 10.72
C LEU A 354 -3.39 -1.18 10.10
N VAL A 355 -4.00 -2.21 9.56
CA VAL A 355 -5.36 -2.19 8.99
C VAL A 355 -6.15 -3.30 9.65
N TYR A 356 -7.33 -2.95 10.17
CA TYR A 356 -8.24 -3.87 10.83
C TYR A 356 -9.63 -3.80 10.19
N SER A 357 -10.07 -4.93 9.61
CA SER A 357 -11.39 -5.08 8.99
C SER A 357 -12.41 -5.55 10.02
N LEU A 358 -13.41 -4.71 10.29
CA LEU A 358 -14.53 -4.97 11.18
C LEU A 358 -15.75 -5.49 10.38
N PRO A 359 -16.73 -6.11 11.06
CA PRO A 359 -18.00 -6.50 10.44
C PRO A 359 -18.72 -5.31 9.77
N ASN A 360 -19.62 -5.62 8.84
CA ASN A 360 -20.37 -4.62 8.07
C ASN A 360 -19.44 -3.65 7.32
N ASP A 361 -18.41 -4.16 6.64
CA ASP A 361 -17.52 -3.40 5.74
C ASP A 361 -16.91 -2.12 6.34
N TRP A 362 -16.61 -2.16 7.63
CA TRP A 362 -15.83 -1.11 8.30
C TRP A 362 -14.35 -1.48 8.28
N ILE A 363 -13.50 -0.50 8.01
CA ILE A 363 -12.05 -0.67 8.05
C ILE A 363 -11.46 0.45 8.90
N LEU A 364 -10.74 0.09 9.95
CA LEU A 364 -9.90 1.00 10.73
C LEU A 364 -8.46 0.87 10.25
N PHE A 365 -7.78 1.99 10.08
CA PHE A 365 -6.37 1.96 9.73
C PHE A 365 -5.60 3.09 10.40
N GLY A 366 -4.32 2.86 10.64
CA GLY A 366 -3.47 3.85 11.26
C GLY A 366 -2.01 3.48 11.16
N GLY A 367 -1.12 4.41 11.48
CA GLY A 367 0.31 4.22 11.29
C GLY A 367 1.17 5.27 11.97
N LEU A 368 2.43 4.92 12.17
CA LEU A 368 3.47 5.82 12.67
C LEU A 368 4.46 6.13 11.55
N ASP A 369 4.86 7.40 11.50
CA ASP A 369 5.71 7.94 10.45
C ASP A 369 6.96 8.54 11.09
N TYR A 370 8.12 8.21 10.53
CA TYR A 370 9.36 8.88 10.85
C TYR A 370 10.09 9.25 9.56
N ALA A 371 10.55 10.49 9.44
CA ALA A 371 11.45 10.88 8.37
C ALA A 371 12.59 11.74 8.94
N LYS A 372 13.81 11.50 8.48
CA LYS A 372 14.98 12.27 8.87
C LYS A 372 15.74 12.71 7.62
N LYS A 373 15.88 14.02 7.44
CA LYS A 373 16.80 14.61 6.47
C LYS A 373 18.12 14.95 7.16
N PHE A 374 19.23 14.52 6.58
CA PHE A 374 20.58 14.68 7.15
C PHE A 374 21.63 14.76 6.04
N SER A 375 22.90 15.01 6.42
CA SER A 375 24.01 15.17 5.47
C SER A 375 23.80 16.29 4.44
N THR A 376 23.11 17.36 4.83
CA THR A 376 23.07 18.62 4.10
C THR A 376 24.32 19.45 4.37
N GLU A 377 24.57 20.48 3.55
CA GLU A 377 25.70 21.40 3.72
C GLU A 377 25.62 22.12 5.08
N SER A 378 24.42 22.57 5.46
CA SER A 378 24.15 23.17 6.78
C SER A 378 23.15 22.35 7.58
N LYS A 379 23.38 22.21 8.90
CA LYS A 379 22.44 21.55 9.82
C LYS A 379 21.10 22.26 9.92
N ILE A 380 21.02 23.53 9.52
CA ILE A 380 19.78 24.31 9.47
C ILE A 380 18.72 23.65 8.56
N ASP A 381 19.15 22.97 7.50
CA ASP A 381 18.27 22.30 6.53
C ASP A 381 17.99 20.82 6.87
N GLN A 382 18.52 20.34 8.00
CA GLN A 382 18.27 19.00 8.51
C GLN A 382 17.05 19.02 9.43
N TYR A 383 16.25 17.96 9.37
CA TYR A 383 15.06 17.84 10.20
C TYR A 383 14.80 16.39 10.60
N ALA A 384 14.07 16.23 11.70
CA ALA A 384 13.40 15.01 12.05
C ALA A 384 11.89 15.27 12.11
N ARG A 385 11.12 14.43 11.43
CA ARG A 385 9.67 14.48 11.35
C ARG A 385 9.09 13.23 11.97
N LYS A 386 8.17 13.41 12.91
CA LYS A 386 7.39 12.33 13.53
C LYS A 386 5.93 12.54 13.17
N GLY A 387 5.23 11.48 12.78
CA GLY A 387 3.84 11.55 12.38
C GLY A 387 3.00 10.40 12.91
N LEU A 388 1.72 10.68 13.11
CA LEU A 388 0.67 9.72 13.43
C LEU A 388 -0.43 9.85 12.37
N ARG A 389 -0.86 8.72 11.83
CA ARG A 389 -1.99 8.61 10.91
C ARG A 389 -3.09 7.77 11.54
N ILE A 390 -4.33 8.23 11.44
CA ILE A 390 -5.52 7.49 11.89
C ILE A 390 -6.59 7.69 10.83
N GLY A 391 -7.26 6.64 10.42
CA GLY A 391 -8.34 6.70 9.45
C GLY A 391 -9.35 5.58 9.58
N ILE A 392 -10.48 5.81 8.94
CA ILE A 392 -11.62 4.92 8.88
C ILE A 392 -12.18 4.92 7.47
N ASN A 393 -12.62 3.75 7.01
CA ASN A 393 -13.33 3.59 5.76
C ASN A 393 -14.60 2.76 6.01
N LYS A 394 -15.67 3.12 5.30
CA LYS A 394 -16.94 2.40 5.31
C LYS A 394 -17.46 2.28 3.88
N SER A 395 -17.69 1.05 3.45
CA SER A 395 -18.44 0.75 2.23
C SER A 395 -19.91 0.50 2.55
N PHE A 396 -20.80 1.25 1.93
CA PHE A 396 -22.24 1.14 2.12
C PHE A 396 -22.85 0.28 1.02
N GLU A 397 -23.91 -0.47 1.36
CA GLU A 397 -24.69 -1.27 0.40
C GLU A 397 -25.31 -0.41 -0.71
N SER A 398 -25.52 0.88 -0.46
CA SER A 398 -25.91 1.87 -1.48
C SER A 398 -24.85 2.06 -2.58
N GLY A 399 -23.67 1.45 -2.44
CA GLY A 399 -22.51 1.54 -3.33
C GLY A 399 -21.82 2.91 -3.26
N ILE A 400 -21.74 3.44 -2.04
CA ILE A 400 -20.98 4.61 -1.64
C ILE A 400 -19.83 4.13 -0.76
N ASP A 401 -18.63 4.65 -0.97
CA ASP A 401 -17.48 4.42 -0.11
C ASP A 401 -17.05 5.76 0.50
N ILE A 402 -16.92 5.80 1.83
CA ILE A 402 -16.47 6.98 2.56
C ILE A 402 -15.17 6.64 3.29
N THR A 403 -14.14 7.46 3.10
CA THR A 403 -12.88 7.38 3.84
C THR A 403 -12.61 8.71 4.52
N ALA A 404 -12.28 8.66 5.81
CA ALA A 404 -11.79 9.83 6.56
C ALA A 404 -10.45 9.50 7.21
N GLN A 405 -9.48 10.40 7.12
CA GLN A 405 -8.15 10.24 7.71
C GLN A 405 -7.66 11.54 8.33
N GLY A 406 -7.10 11.46 9.53
CA GLY A 406 -6.35 12.52 10.19
C GLY A 406 -4.87 12.17 10.23
N ILE A 407 -4.02 13.17 9.99
CA ILE A 407 -2.57 13.05 10.02
C ILE A 407 -2.02 14.18 10.87
N PHE A 408 -1.23 13.83 11.88
CA PHE A 408 -0.69 14.76 12.86
C PHE A 408 0.83 14.62 12.88
N ARG A 409 1.56 15.72 12.69
CA ARG A 409 3.01 15.70 12.57
C ARG A 409 3.68 16.80 13.35
N LYS A 410 4.90 16.49 13.76
CA LYS A 410 5.86 17.44 14.32
C LYS A 410 7.16 17.37 13.54
N ILE A 411 7.69 18.52 13.16
CA ILE A 411 8.95 18.66 12.43
C ILE A 411 9.90 19.51 13.28
N ASP A 412 10.99 18.91 13.72
CA ASP A 412 12.04 19.58 14.49
C ASP A 412 13.28 19.74 13.60
N TYR A 413 13.66 21.00 13.30
CA TYR A 413 14.89 21.32 12.57
C TYR A 413 16.09 21.29 13.52
N GLN A 414 17.28 20.93 12.99
CA GLN A 414 18.40 20.56 13.85
C GLN A 414 19.27 21.72 14.34
N ASP A 415 19.20 22.91 13.72
CA ASP A 415 20.11 24.00 14.06
C ASP A 415 19.46 25.39 14.05
N TYR A 416 20.10 26.34 14.73
CA TYR A 416 19.70 27.73 14.81
C TYR A 416 19.95 28.44 13.48
N ASN A 417 18.91 29.09 12.95
CA ASN A 417 19.03 29.89 11.75
C ASN A 417 19.15 31.38 12.13
N ALA A 418 20.32 31.97 11.87
CA ALA A 418 20.59 33.38 12.18
C ALA A 418 19.64 34.36 11.47
N LEU A 419 19.18 34.04 10.26
CA LEU A 419 18.21 34.87 9.52
C LEU A 419 16.80 34.81 10.16
N LEU A 420 16.47 33.70 10.82
CA LEU A 420 15.16 33.49 11.46
C LEU A 420 15.17 33.83 12.95
N GLY A 421 16.36 34.01 13.56
CA GLY A 421 16.52 34.26 14.98
C GLY A 421 16.10 33.09 15.88
N LYS A 422 15.84 31.89 15.32
CA LYS A 422 15.32 30.73 16.06
C LYS A 422 15.69 29.42 15.36
N THR A 423 15.67 28.32 16.12
CA THR A 423 15.59 26.96 15.58
C THR A 423 14.13 26.65 15.23
N ARG A 424 13.85 26.32 13.98
CA ARG A 424 12.48 26.12 13.48
C ARG A 424 11.85 24.85 14.05
N LYS A 425 10.58 24.95 14.45
CA LYS A 425 9.73 23.83 14.87
C LYS A 425 8.35 24.03 14.31
N ASP A 426 7.83 22.98 13.69
CA ASP A 426 6.54 23.00 13.04
C ASP A 426 5.64 21.89 13.53
N ASN A 427 4.34 22.16 13.51
CA ASN A 427 3.28 21.18 13.72
C ASN A 427 2.31 21.24 12.54
N GLU A 428 2.00 20.09 11.96
CA GLU A 428 1.10 19.96 10.83
C GLU A 428 -0.09 19.06 11.21
N GLN A 429 -1.28 19.50 10.84
CA GLN A 429 -2.50 18.71 10.91
C GLN A 429 -3.10 18.65 9.51
N LYS A 430 -3.36 17.45 9.02
CA LYS A 430 -3.96 17.22 7.71
C LYS A 430 -5.17 16.32 7.85
N TYR A 431 -6.28 16.74 7.28
CA TYR A 431 -7.55 16.02 7.29
C TYR A 431 -7.92 15.68 5.86
N LEU A 432 -8.11 14.39 5.59
CA LEU A 432 -8.47 13.87 4.28
C LEU A 432 -9.84 13.24 4.36
N PHE A 433 -10.67 13.56 3.39
CA PHE A 433 -11.99 12.97 3.22
C PHE A 433 -12.17 12.57 1.75
N THR A 434 -12.51 11.31 1.51
CA THR A 434 -12.83 10.79 0.19
C THR A 434 -14.24 10.25 0.21
N PHE A 435 -15.04 10.70 -0.76
CA PHE A 435 -16.37 10.20 -1.05
C PHE A 435 -16.36 9.62 -2.46
N ALA A 436 -16.43 8.30 -2.58
CA ALA A 436 -16.46 7.60 -3.86
C ALA A 436 -17.83 6.95 -4.07
N ILE A 437 -18.25 6.84 -5.34
CA ILE A 437 -19.54 6.22 -5.69
C ILE A 437 -19.31 5.04 -6.65
N PRO A 438 -18.78 3.89 -6.18
CA PRO A 438 -18.57 2.71 -7.02
C PRO A 438 -19.82 2.25 -7.79
N LYS A 439 -21.03 2.51 -7.27
CA LYS A 439 -22.29 2.17 -7.96
C LYS A 439 -22.46 2.89 -9.31
N PHE A 440 -21.90 4.09 -9.45
CA PHE A 440 -21.95 4.87 -10.68
C PHE A 440 -20.77 4.59 -11.61
N LYS A 441 -20.11 3.44 -11.45
CA LYS A 441 -19.01 3.05 -12.32
C LYS A 441 -19.45 2.95 -13.78
N PHE A 442 -18.68 3.56 -14.67
CA PHE A 442 -18.89 3.49 -16.12
C PHE A 442 -17.56 3.14 -16.80
N TYR A 443 -17.52 2.09 -17.61
CA TYR A 443 -16.26 1.52 -18.16
C TYR A 443 -15.15 1.30 -17.10
N ASN A 444 -15.53 0.81 -15.91
CA ASN A 444 -14.66 0.63 -14.73
C ASN A 444 -14.03 1.92 -14.17
N ILE A 445 -14.62 3.08 -14.48
CA ILE A 445 -14.23 4.39 -13.94
C ILE A 445 -15.20 4.76 -12.81
N VAL A 446 -14.67 5.02 -11.61
CA VAL A 446 -15.43 5.41 -10.41
C VAL A 446 -15.27 6.92 -10.17
N PRO A 447 -16.36 7.68 -10.06
CA PRO A 447 -16.28 9.08 -9.64
C PRO A 447 -16.01 9.18 -8.14
N SER A 448 -15.14 10.11 -7.75
CA SER A 448 -14.84 10.42 -6.36
C SER A 448 -14.61 11.91 -6.12
N ILE A 449 -14.93 12.36 -4.91
CA ILE A 449 -14.62 13.70 -4.41
C ILE A 449 -13.61 13.53 -3.29
N ASN A 450 -12.46 14.18 -3.43
CA ASN A 450 -11.41 14.23 -2.43
C ASN A 450 -11.33 15.63 -1.86
N PHE A 451 -11.38 15.73 -0.53
CA PHE A 451 -11.14 16.94 0.22
C PHE A 451 -9.91 16.77 1.10
N ILE A 452 -9.00 17.73 1.04
CA ILE A 452 -7.82 17.78 1.88
C ILE A 452 -7.78 19.14 2.56
N HIS A 453 -7.68 19.16 3.88
CA HIS A 453 -7.44 20.39 4.63
C HIS A 453 -6.14 20.27 5.42
N THR A 454 -5.21 21.20 5.19
CA THR A 454 -3.92 21.29 5.87
C THR A 454 -3.88 22.55 6.74
N ASN A 455 -3.48 22.37 8.00
CA ASN A 455 -3.15 23.44 8.93
C ASN A 455 -1.71 23.27 9.40
N HIS A 456 -0.82 24.14 8.93
CA HIS A 456 0.59 24.13 9.26
C HIS A 456 0.92 25.30 10.19
N GLN A 457 1.45 24.98 11.37
CA GLN A 457 1.87 25.93 12.37
C GLN A 457 3.39 25.87 12.51
N SER A 458 4.02 27.03 12.71
CA SER A 458 5.47 27.14 12.90
C SER A 458 5.78 28.20 13.94
N ASN A 459 6.86 28.01 14.72
CA ASN A 459 7.38 29.06 15.61
C ASN A 459 8.03 30.25 14.85
N ILE A 460 8.18 30.11 13.53
CA ILE A 460 8.48 31.16 12.56
C ILE A 460 7.18 31.48 11.81
N GLU A 461 6.19 31.99 12.55
CA GLU A 461 4.81 32.14 12.09
C GLU A 461 4.71 32.86 10.75
N MET A 462 5.38 34.00 10.63
CA MET A 462 5.31 34.86 9.45
C MET A 462 5.69 34.15 8.15
N LEU A 463 6.61 33.18 8.17
CA LEU A 463 7.12 32.54 6.95
C LEU A 463 6.57 31.15 6.67
N TYR A 464 6.17 30.40 7.69
CA TYR A 464 5.86 28.99 7.50
C TYR A 464 4.48 28.59 8.02
N ARG A 465 3.72 29.51 8.64
CA ARG A 465 2.31 29.25 8.95
C ARG A 465 1.47 29.33 7.68
N TYR A 466 0.60 28.35 7.45
CA TYR A 466 -0.41 28.44 6.39
C TYR A 466 -1.59 27.52 6.65
N LYS A 467 -2.71 27.85 6.00
CA LYS A 467 -3.87 26.97 5.86
C LYS A 467 -4.15 26.75 4.39
N GLN A 468 -4.50 25.53 4.03
CA GLN A 468 -4.77 25.13 2.66
C GLN A 468 -5.94 24.16 2.64
N SER A 469 -6.85 24.36 1.70
CA SER A 469 -7.92 23.43 1.39
C SER A 469 -7.89 23.09 -0.09
N GLU A 470 -7.92 21.81 -0.38
CA GLU A 470 -8.00 21.26 -1.73
C GLU A 470 -9.30 20.48 -1.88
N VAL A 471 -10.01 20.70 -2.98
CA VAL A 471 -11.20 19.94 -3.36
C VAL A 471 -10.97 19.43 -4.76
N ALA A 472 -10.95 18.11 -4.95
CA ALA A 472 -10.78 17.49 -6.24
C ALA A 472 -11.97 16.58 -6.58
N LEU A 473 -12.54 16.75 -7.77
CA LEU A 473 -13.44 15.79 -8.39
C LEU A 473 -12.61 14.93 -9.32
N LYS A 474 -12.54 13.62 -9.06
CA LYS A 474 -11.72 12.67 -9.82
C LYS A 474 -12.54 11.54 -10.42
N PHE A 475 -12.03 11.01 -11.50
CA PHE A 475 -12.52 9.81 -12.17
C PHE A 475 -11.39 8.78 -12.14
N GLU A 476 -11.56 7.72 -11.36
CA GLU A 476 -10.53 6.72 -11.09
C GLU A 476 -10.85 5.38 -11.74
N LYS A 477 -9.89 4.82 -12.47
CA LYS A 477 -9.95 3.49 -13.07
C LYS A 477 -8.91 2.58 -12.44
N PHE A 478 -9.32 1.40 -12.02
CA PHE A 478 -8.43 0.30 -11.62
C PHE A 478 -8.33 -0.71 -12.75
N PHE A 479 -7.16 -1.34 -12.91
CA PHE A 479 -6.93 -2.43 -13.88
C PHE A 479 -5.87 -3.40 -13.39
#